data_AF-A0A2V8SKC2-F1
#
_entry.id   AF-A0A2V8SKC2-F1
#
_cell.length_a   1.000
_cell.length_b   1.000
_cell.length_c   1.000
_cell.angle_alpha   90.00
_cell.angle_beta   90.00
_cell.angle_gamma   90.00
#
_symmetry.space_group_name_H-M   'P 1'
#
loop_
_entity.id
_entity.type
_entity.pdbx_description
1 polymer ?
#
loop_
_entity_poly.entity_id
_entity_poly.type
_entity_poly.pdbx_seq_one_letter_code
_entity_poly.pdbx_strand_id
1 'polypeptide(L)'
;MPILTQLYWLLILSLVVASISWTVTQEKIFEEWREAAAERSKSSHQLLVRKFFYVWTCEYCFSHWVTILVLLITQFQVLFDDWRGYFLAFFILPWIANFWMSLYRMLRVDIKHGNALAEQTITENEETKG
;
A
#
# COMPACT_ATOMS: atom_id res chain seq x y z
N MET A 1 -21.81 4.79 -17.52
CA MET A 1 -22.31 4.29 -16.21
C MET A 1 -22.76 5.47 -15.36
N PRO A 2 -23.74 5.33 -14.43
CA PRO A 2 -24.06 6.41 -13.51
C PRO A 2 -22.85 6.75 -12.62
N ILE A 3 -22.65 8.04 -12.31
CA ILE A 3 -21.49 8.56 -11.57
C ILE A 3 -21.32 7.86 -10.22
N LEU A 4 -22.43 7.56 -9.53
CA LEU A 4 -22.40 6.87 -8.26
C LEU A 4 -21.79 5.46 -8.38
N THR A 5 -22.13 4.72 -9.43
CA THR A 5 -21.56 3.40 -9.70
C THR A 5 -20.08 3.49 -10.01
N GLN A 6 -19.63 4.52 -10.76
CA GLN A 6 -18.21 4.75 -11.00
C GLN A 6 -17.45 5.01 -9.69
N LEU A 7 -18.03 5.79 -8.78
CA LEU A 7 -17.43 6.06 -7.47
C LEU A 7 -17.31 4.78 -6.63
N TYR A 8 -18.34 3.94 -6.60
CA TYR A 8 -18.29 2.65 -5.89
C TYR A 8 -17.19 1.73 -6.45
N TRP A 9 -17.11 1.60 -7.79
CA TRP A 9 -16.05 0.82 -8.42
C TRP A 9 -14.67 1.36 -8.10
N LEU A 10 -14.49 2.68 -8.14
CA LEU A 10 -13.23 3.33 -7.83
C LEU A 10 -12.78 3.05 -6.39
N LEU A 11 -13.69 3.08 -5.42
CA LEU A 11 -13.39 2.72 -4.04
C LEU A 11 -13.04 1.23 -3.90
N ILE A 12 -13.83 0.33 -4.48
CA ILE A 12 -13.58 -1.12 -4.43
C ILE A 12 -12.23 -1.46 -5.06
N LEU A 13 -11.93 -0.92 -6.25
CA LEU A 13 -10.66 -1.14 -6.93
C LEU A 13 -9.49 -0.55 -6.15
N SER A 14 -9.65 0.63 -5.54
CA SER A 14 -8.60 1.22 -4.69
C SER A 14 -8.30 0.34 -3.47
N LEU A 15 -9.31 -0.32 -2.91
CA LEU A 15 -9.16 -1.23 -1.77
C LEU A 15 -8.42 -2.50 -2.18
N VAL A 16 -8.72 -3.05 -3.35
CA VAL A 16 -8.00 -4.21 -3.92
C VAL A 16 -6.54 -3.85 -4.20
N VAL A 17 -6.29 -2.68 -4.78
CA VAL A 17 -4.92 -2.19 -5.01
C VAL A 17 -4.19 -2.03 -3.68
N ALA A 18 -4.83 -1.44 -2.67
CA ALA A 18 -4.25 -1.26 -1.34
C ALA A 18 -3.96 -2.59 -0.65
N SER A 19 -4.87 -3.56 -0.70
CA SER A 19 -4.70 -4.86 -0.05
C SER A 19 -3.56 -5.66 -0.66
N ILE A 20 -3.48 -5.72 -1.99
CA ILE A 20 -2.39 -6.40 -2.71
C ILE A 20 -1.06 -5.70 -2.40
N SER A 21 -1.03 -4.36 -2.50
CA SER A 21 0.20 -3.60 -2.28
C SER A 21 0.71 -3.75 -0.86
N TRP A 22 -0.18 -3.61 0.13
CA TRP A 22 0.14 -3.77 1.53
C TRP A 22 0.58 -5.20 1.87
N THR A 23 -0.08 -6.22 1.32
CA THR A 23 0.30 -7.62 1.57
C THR A 23 1.69 -7.91 1.03
N VAL A 24 1.96 -7.53 -0.22
CA VAL A 24 3.29 -7.75 -0.82
C VAL A 24 4.38 -6.97 -0.08
N THR A 25 4.09 -5.76 0.40
CA THR A 25 5.09 -4.95 1.09
C THR A 25 5.25 -5.27 2.58
N GLN A 26 4.26 -5.83 3.26
CA GLN A 26 4.32 -6.04 4.71
C GLN A 26 4.46 -7.51 5.11
N GLU A 27 4.14 -8.44 4.23
CA GLU A 27 4.26 -9.87 4.50
C GLU A 27 5.73 -10.30 4.50
N LYS A 28 6.16 -11.01 5.55
CA LYS A 28 7.55 -11.46 5.71
C LYS A 28 8.03 -12.43 4.63
N ILE A 29 7.09 -13.13 3.97
CA ILE A 29 7.39 -14.00 2.82
C ILE A 29 8.11 -13.26 1.68
N PHE A 30 7.86 -11.96 1.52
CA PHE A 30 8.49 -11.14 0.50
C PHE A 30 9.69 -10.34 1.03
N GLU A 31 10.08 -10.52 2.29
CA GLU A 31 11.19 -9.80 2.91
C GLU A 31 12.52 -10.15 2.24
N GLU A 32 12.78 -11.44 1.98
CA GLU A 32 13.98 -11.92 1.30
C GLU A 32 14.08 -11.39 -0.13
N TRP A 33 12.95 -11.33 -0.85
CA TRP A 33 12.86 -10.71 -2.17
C TRP A 33 13.12 -9.20 -2.13
N ARG A 34 12.61 -8.52 -1.10
CA ARG A 34 12.77 -7.08 -0.91
C ARG A 34 14.19 -6.72 -0.49
N GLU A 35 14.83 -7.54 0.34
CA GLU A 35 16.23 -7.37 0.74
C GLU A 35 17.16 -7.63 -0.44
N ALA A 36 16.94 -8.69 -1.22
CA ALA A 36 17.67 -8.93 -2.46
C ALA A 36 17.50 -7.78 -3.48
N ALA A 37 16.28 -7.22 -3.57
CA ALA A 37 16.00 -6.03 -4.37
C ALA A 37 16.74 -4.78 -3.83
N ALA A 38 16.75 -4.57 -2.51
CA ALA A 38 17.40 -3.43 -1.87
C ALA A 38 18.93 -3.50 -1.96
N GLU A 39 19.53 -4.68 -1.83
CA GLU A 39 20.96 -4.90 -2.04
C GLU A 39 21.35 -4.64 -3.49
N ARG A 40 20.58 -5.13 -4.47
CA ARG A 40 20.80 -4.82 -5.90
C ARG A 40 20.59 -3.35 -6.24
N SER A 41 19.69 -2.66 -5.54
CA SER A 41 19.52 -1.21 -5.66
C SER A 41 20.75 -0.44 -5.14
N LYS A 42 21.39 -0.92 -4.06
CA LYS A 42 22.61 -0.32 -3.50
C LYS A 42 23.89 -0.64 -4.28
N SER A 43 23.99 -1.83 -4.88
CA SER A 43 25.18 -2.29 -5.60
C SER A 43 25.23 -1.92 -7.09
N SER A 44 24.13 -1.40 -7.66
CA SER A 44 24.07 -1.06 -9.08
C SER A 44 24.42 0.42 -9.35
N HIS A 45 25.37 0.63 -10.29
CA HIS A 45 25.78 1.96 -10.75
C HIS A 45 24.76 2.65 -11.67
N GLN A 46 23.71 1.95 -12.12
CA GLN A 46 22.72 2.48 -13.05
C GLN A 46 21.48 3.01 -12.32
N LEU A 47 21.19 4.31 -12.47
CA LEU A 47 20.06 5.00 -11.84
C LEU A 47 18.69 4.36 -12.17
N LEU A 48 18.54 3.76 -13.35
CA LEU A 48 17.32 3.07 -13.77
C LEU A 48 17.10 1.78 -12.99
N VAL A 49 18.15 0.99 -12.78
CA VAL A 49 18.11 -0.24 -11.99
C VAL A 49 17.84 0.09 -10.52
N ARG A 50 18.48 1.13 -10.01
CA ARG A 50 18.25 1.64 -8.66
C ARG A 50 16.79 2.06 -8.43
N LYS A 51 16.19 2.80 -9.37
CA LYS A 51 14.75 3.18 -9.32
C LYS A 51 13.81 2.00 -9.49
N PHE A 52 14.12 1.06 -10.40
CA PHE A 52 13.28 -0.10 -10.64
C PHE A 52 13.19 -0.99 -9.40
N PHE A 53 14.32 -1.26 -8.72
CA PHE A 53 14.30 -2.02 -7.48
C PHE A 53 13.74 -1.22 -6.29
N TYR A 54 13.89 0.11 -6.27
CA TYR A 54 13.29 0.96 -5.24
C TYR A 54 11.75 0.91 -5.25
N VAL A 55 11.13 0.79 -6.42
CA VAL A 55 9.68 0.62 -6.57
C VAL A 55 9.15 -0.57 -5.77
N TRP A 56 9.89 -1.68 -5.71
CA TRP A 56 9.49 -2.88 -4.96
C TRP A 56 9.61 -2.71 -3.44
N THR A 57 10.36 -1.72 -2.99
CA THR A 57 10.53 -1.41 -1.56
C THR A 57 9.51 -0.39 -1.04
N CYS A 58 8.82 0.33 -1.93
CA CYS A 58 7.89 1.39 -1.57
C CYS A 58 6.43 0.99 -1.86
N GLU A 59 5.60 0.99 -0.81
CA GLU A 59 4.17 0.66 -0.89
C GLU A 59 3.40 1.52 -1.91
N TYR A 60 3.71 2.82 -1.97
CA TYR A 60 3.11 3.75 -2.91
C TYR A 60 3.57 3.52 -4.36
N CYS A 61 4.84 3.20 -4.58
CA CYS A 61 5.33 2.96 -5.92
C CYS A 61 4.79 1.64 -6.49
N PHE A 62 4.73 0.59 -5.66
CA PHE A 62 4.18 -0.69 -6.06
C PHE A 62 2.69 -0.60 -6.41
N SER A 63 1.92 0.23 -5.69
CA SER A 63 0.49 0.42 -5.96
C SER A 63 0.20 0.98 -7.36
N HIS A 64 1.12 1.71 -7.99
CA HIS A 64 0.98 2.15 -9.39
C HIS A 64 1.02 0.97 -10.36
N TRP A 65 1.92 0.01 -10.13
CA TRP A 65 2.04 -1.19 -10.97
C TRP A 65 0.83 -2.10 -10.81
N VAL A 66 0.37 -2.29 -9.56
CA VAL A 66 -0.87 -3.02 -9.29
C VAL A 66 -2.06 -2.30 -9.93
N THR A 67 -2.10 -0.97 -9.89
CA THR A 67 -3.14 -0.19 -10.57
C THR A 67 -3.14 -0.44 -12.08
N ILE A 68 -1.97 -0.42 -12.74
CA ILE A 68 -1.88 -0.71 -14.18
C ILE A 68 -2.43 -2.10 -14.49
N LEU A 69 -2.04 -3.10 -13.70
CA LEU A 69 -2.53 -4.47 -13.84
C LEU A 69 -4.06 -4.53 -13.69
N VAL A 70 -4.60 -3.91 -12.65
CA VAL A 70 -6.03 -3.86 -12.36
C VAL A 70 -6.79 -3.14 -13.46
N LEU A 71 -6.30 -2.00 -13.95
CA LEU A 71 -6.91 -1.27 -15.06
C LEU A 71 -6.88 -2.07 -16.36
N LEU A 72 -5.83 -2.85 -16.61
CA LEU A 72 -5.72 -3.70 -17.79
C LEU A 72 -6.72 -4.86 -17.76
N ILE A 73 -6.93 -5.46 -16.58
CA ILE A 73 -7.89 -6.56 -16.38
C ILE A 73 -9.33 -6.06 -16.38
N THR A 74 -9.62 -4.98 -15.64
CA THR A 74 -10.99 -4.48 -15.42
C THR A 74 -11.47 -3.53 -16.51
N GLN A 75 -10.54 -3.01 -17.33
CA GLN A 75 -10.79 -1.98 -18.34
C GLN A 75 -11.55 -0.77 -17.79
N PHE A 76 -11.40 -0.49 -16.49
CA PHE A 76 -12.14 0.54 -15.78
C PHE A 76 -11.73 1.95 -16.22
N GLN A 77 -12.72 2.80 -16.47
CA GLN A 77 -12.56 4.18 -16.89
C GLN A 77 -13.33 5.11 -15.95
N VAL A 78 -12.72 6.23 -15.58
CA VAL A 78 -13.31 7.22 -14.67
C VAL A 78 -13.69 8.46 -15.45
N LEU A 79 -14.93 8.92 -15.28
CA LEU A 79 -15.50 10.18 -15.78
C LEU A 79 -15.64 10.29 -17.31
N PHE A 80 -14.64 9.86 -18.07
CA PHE A 80 -14.61 9.85 -19.52
C PHE A 80 -14.50 8.41 -20.03
N ASP A 81 -15.26 8.08 -21.06
CA ASP A 81 -15.23 6.75 -21.68
C ASP A 81 -14.05 6.58 -22.69
N ASP A 82 -13.17 7.59 -22.76
CA ASP A 82 -11.99 7.64 -23.63
C ASP A 82 -10.70 7.24 -22.90
N TRP A 83 -9.57 7.22 -23.63
CA TRP A 83 -8.21 7.04 -23.07
C TRP A 83 -7.88 7.96 -21.89
N ARG A 84 -8.53 9.13 -21.82
CA ARG A 84 -8.42 10.10 -20.72
C ARG A 84 -8.92 9.53 -19.39
N GLY A 85 -9.96 8.71 -19.43
CA GLY A 85 -10.51 8.04 -18.25
C GLY A 85 -9.53 7.07 -17.62
N TYR A 86 -8.74 6.35 -18.43
CA TYR A 86 -7.65 5.51 -17.93
C TYR A 86 -6.54 6.32 -17.28
N PHE A 87 -6.18 7.46 -17.87
CA PHE A 87 -5.16 8.34 -17.31
C PHE A 87 -5.60 8.87 -15.94
N LEU A 88 -6.83 9.34 -15.81
CA LEU A 88 -7.41 9.78 -14.53
C LEU A 88 -7.43 8.64 -13.51
N ALA A 89 -7.93 7.47 -13.90
CA ALA A 89 -7.99 6.31 -13.02
C ALA A 89 -6.61 5.89 -12.51
N PHE A 90 -5.59 5.95 -13.36
CA PHE A 90 -4.21 5.60 -13.01
C PHE A 90 -3.62 6.49 -11.92
N PHE A 91 -3.97 7.78 -11.86
CA PHE A 91 -3.51 8.66 -10.78
C PHE A 91 -4.39 8.58 -9.53
N ILE A 92 -5.70 8.45 -9.69
CA ILE A 92 -6.64 8.47 -8.55
C ILE A 92 -6.58 7.18 -7.73
N LEU A 93 -6.52 6.02 -8.40
CA LEU A 93 -6.51 4.71 -7.72
C LEU A 93 -5.35 4.53 -6.73
N PRO A 94 -4.07 4.72 -7.11
CA PRO A 94 -2.95 4.54 -6.19
C PRO A 94 -2.94 5.62 -5.10
N TRP A 95 -3.48 6.81 -5.37
CA TRP A 95 -3.61 7.87 -4.36
C TRP A 95 -4.61 7.49 -3.27
N ILE A 96 -5.79 6.98 -3.64
CA ILE A 96 -6.77 6.48 -2.66
C ILE A 96 -6.25 5.22 -1.97
N ALA A 97 -5.58 4.32 -2.70
CA ALA A 97 -4.93 3.16 -2.09
C ALA A 97 -3.90 3.59 -1.04
N ASN A 98 -3.12 4.65 -1.30
CA ASN A 98 -2.17 5.20 -0.35
C ASN A 98 -2.85 5.75 0.92
N PHE A 99 -4.02 6.35 0.76
CA PHE A 99 -4.84 6.80 1.88
C PHE A 99 -5.26 5.61 2.76
N TRP A 100 -5.74 4.51 2.14
CA TRP A 100 -6.09 3.27 2.86
C TRP A 100 -4.90 2.67 3.61
N MET A 101 -3.73 2.59 2.96
CA MET A 101 -2.51 2.06 3.59
C MET A 101 -2.05 2.92 4.77
N SER A 102 -2.09 4.26 4.62
CA SER A 102 -1.73 5.20 5.68
C SER A 102 -2.65 5.07 6.89
N LEU A 103 -3.97 4.95 6.65
CA LEU A 103 -4.96 4.76 7.70
C LEU A 103 -4.73 3.44 8.45
N TYR A 104 -4.50 2.34 7.73
CA TYR A 104 -4.23 1.04 8.34
C TYR A 104 -2.94 1.04 9.16
N ARG A 105 -1.91 1.76 8.69
CA ARG A 105 -0.65 1.94 9.42
C ARG A 105 -0.86 2.66 10.74
N MET A 106 -1.62 3.76 10.74
CA MET A 106 -1.95 4.52 11.95
C MET A 106 -2.69 3.64 12.96
N LEU A 107 -3.73 2.94 12.51
CA LEU A 107 -4.51 2.03 13.35
C LEU A 107 -3.64 0.95 14.00
N ARG A 108 -2.69 0.35 13.25
CA ARG A 108 -1.78 -0.66 13.79
C ARG A 108 -0.82 -0.08 14.85
N VAL A 109 -0.36 1.16 14.67
CA VAL A 109 0.50 1.84 15.65
C VAL A 109 -0.25 2.11 16.94
N ASP A 110 -1.49 2.60 16.84
CA ASP A 110 -2.32 2.90 18.01
C ASP A 110 -2.61 1.65 18.84
N ILE A 111 -2.92 0.52 18.19
CA ILE A 111 -3.13 -0.76 18.86
C ILE A 111 -1.87 -1.22 19.61
N LYS A 112 -0.69 -1.12 18.98
CA LYS A 112 0.58 -1.49 19.63
C LYS A 112 0.89 -0.60 20.83
N HIS A 113 0.64 0.71 20.70
CA HIS A 113 0.84 1.65 21.78
C HIS A 113 -0.10 1.38 22.96
N GLY A 114 -1.37 1.08 22.68
CA GLY A 114 -2.34 0.69 23.71
C GLY A 114 -1.94 -0.59 24.44
N ASN A 115 -1.47 -1.60 23.72
CA ASN A 115 -1.00 -2.85 24.33
C ASN A 115 0.25 -2.65 25.19
N ALA A 116 1.22 -1.84 24.74
CA ALA A 116 2.43 -1.54 25.50
C ALA A 116 2.14 -0.81 26.80
N LEU A 117 1.20 0.15 26.79
CA LEU A 117 0.73 0.83 28.01
C LEU A 117 0.05 -0.13 28.98
N ALA A 118 -0.79 -1.05 28.47
CA ALA A 118 -1.46 -2.04 29.30
C ALA A 118 -0.45 -2.96 30.01
N GLU A 119 0.60 -3.41 29.30
CA GLU A 119 1.65 -4.25 29.86
C GLU A 119 2.48 -3.53 30.93
N GLN A 120 2.86 -2.26 30.69
CA GLN A 120 3.54 -1.43 31.70
C GLN A 120 2.70 -1.26 32.97
N THR A 121 1.39 -1.03 32.81
CA THR A 121 0.47 -0.86 33.94
C THR A 121 0.31 -2.16 34.73
N ILE A 122 0.35 -3.32 34.08
CA ILE A 122 0.29 -4.63 34.77
C ILE A 122 1.58 -4.84 35.58
N THR A 123 2.76 -4.61 34.99
CA THR A 123 4.05 -4.76 35.67
C THR A 123 4.17 -3.83 36.87
N GLU A 124 3.79 -2.55 36.73
CA GLU A 124 3.83 -1.58 37.83
C GLU A 124 2.92 -1.97 39.00
N ASN A 125 1.73 -2.54 38.71
CA ASN A 125 0.80 -3.04 39.73
C ASN A 125 1.26 -4.33 40.42
N GLU A 126 2.07 -5.16 39.76
CA GLU A 126 2.69 -6.33 40.39
C GLU A 126 3.84 -5.92 41.32
N GLU A 127 4.65 -4.94 40.92
CA GLU A 127 5.75 -4.40 41.74
C GLU A 127 5.27 -3.65 42.98
N THR A 128 4.10 -2.99 42.94
CA THR A 128 3.54 -2.30 44.12
C THR A 128 2.87 -3.22 45.14
N LYS A 129 2.61 -4.49 44.79
CA LYS A 129 1.95 -5.48 45.66
C LYS A 129 2.92 -6.46 46.35
N GLY A 130 4.17 -6.55 45.89
CA GLY A 130 5.24 -7.36 46.51
C GLY A 130 6.00 -6.61 47.59
#